data_AF-A0AAE5GLV8-F1
#
_entry.id   AF-A0AAE5GLV8-F1
#
_cell.length_a   1.000
_cell.length_b   1.000
_cell.length_c   1.000
_cell.angle_alpha   90.00
_cell.angle_beta   90.00
_cell.angle_gamma   90.00
#
_symmetry.space_group_name_H-M   'P 1'
#
loop_
_entity.id
_entity.type
_entity.pdbx_description
1 polymer ?
#
loop_
_entity_poly.entity_id
_entity_poly.type
_entity_poly.pdbx_seq_one_letter_code
_entity_poly.pdbx_strand_id
1 'polypeptide(L)'
;MWERQYEHARWNGLKLNILSTSFDGGQRLQVSEIPYADLPHIKVMGAKAQALTIEAVFVGASSLADANAFIDNLESNPQGELEHPWLGELSLVYEEHSVSISTKKGLVTLSLKFVRAGASPSITASTTLRTKAQANIVESISKQSFIEQVKALDVSELNQVQSDTTQVLNVLVDITNRLSLADDSIKGINLTINEAFAAVSSLSTNPAEFADRLSQAIDSVAEGVQSEPDSESEAVDNSRSAQRLMLGEVKSESPTKHYNVQLVTGAVKMSKDITKLEANESFDITLAQKQPEIIQSDLSTLAVSIDARIKETTQVSTKESIELYDALTLLKSNVRTQQDKVTQGTKADRTVQSPHFKSALTIAHDEYTNEHIITKMNALQHPLFIRGDIAVRDMR
;
A
#
# COMPACT_ATOMS: atom_id res chain seq x y z
N MET A 1 5.55 -53.29 -12.11
CA MET A 1 6.00 -52.65 -13.37
C MET A 1 5.01 -51.53 -13.63
N TRP A 2 5.42 -50.26 -13.48
CA TRP A 2 4.49 -49.14 -13.64
C TRP A 2 4.18 -48.93 -15.12
N GLU A 3 2.91 -48.69 -15.42
CA GLU A 3 2.36 -48.64 -16.77
C GLU A 3 2.79 -47.34 -17.48
N ARG A 4 3.37 -47.46 -18.67
CA ARG A 4 3.93 -46.32 -19.43
C ARG A 4 2.79 -45.50 -20.05
N GLN A 5 2.56 -44.29 -19.56
CA GLN A 5 1.58 -43.37 -20.17
C GLN A 5 2.16 -42.54 -21.32
N TYR A 6 3.47 -42.28 -21.35
CA TYR A 6 4.15 -41.61 -22.46
C TYR A 6 5.37 -42.40 -22.94
N GLU A 7 5.61 -42.42 -24.26
CA GLU A 7 6.76 -43.11 -24.87
C GLU A 7 8.07 -42.30 -24.77
N HIS A 8 7.97 -40.97 -24.76
CA HIS A 8 9.10 -40.02 -24.80
C HIS A 8 8.77 -38.77 -23.99
N ALA A 9 9.77 -38.15 -23.37
CA ALA A 9 9.58 -36.88 -22.68
C ALA A 9 9.50 -35.73 -23.69
N ARG A 10 8.84 -34.63 -23.32
CA ARG A 10 8.81 -33.42 -24.15
C ARG A 10 9.04 -32.15 -23.35
N TRP A 11 9.81 -31.23 -23.91
CA TRP A 11 10.04 -29.90 -23.36
C TRP A 11 9.51 -28.89 -24.34
N ASN A 12 8.47 -28.14 -23.98
CA ASN A 12 7.79 -27.21 -24.89
C ASN A 12 7.46 -27.85 -26.26
N GLY A 13 7.10 -29.14 -26.26
CA GLY A 13 6.79 -29.94 -27.45
C GLY A 13 8.00 -30.61 -28.15
N LEU A 14 9.25 -30.27 -27.82
CA LEU A 14 10.45 -30.93 -28.35
C LEU A 14 10.66 -32.29 -27.69
N LYS A 15 10.90 -33.35 -28.47
CA LYS A 15 11.07 -34.71 -27.95
C LYS A 15 12.47 -34.91 -27.34
N LEU A 16 12.52 -35.53 -26.16
CA LEU A 16 13.76 -35.92 -25.49
C LEU A 16 13.69 -37.37 -24.97
N ASN A 17 14.81 -38.08 -25.12
CA ASN A 17 15.00 -39.43 -24.56
C ASN A 17 15.66 -39.30 -23.20
N ILE A 18 14.93 -39.61 -22.13
CA ILE A 18 15.46 -39.56 -20.76
C ILE A 18 16.08 -40.90 -20.40
N LEU A 19 17.33 -40.88 -19.95
CA LEU A 19 18.02 -42.00 -19.34
C LEU A 19 17.75 -42.09 -17.83
N SER A 20 17.83 -40.95 -17.14
CA SER A 20 17.66 -40.90 -15.70
C SER A 20 17.10 -39.54 -15.26
N THR A 21 16.41 -39.55 -14.12
CA THR A 21 15.82 -38.38 -13.50
C THR A 21 16.11 -38.43 -12.00
N SER A 22 16.68 -37.36 -11.45
CA SER A 22 16.95 -37.22 -10.02
C SER A 22 16.30 -35.96 -9.44
N PHE A 23 15.89 -36.04 -8.18
CA PHE A 23 15.22 -34.97 -7.46
C PHE A 23 15.99 -34.60 -6.21
N ASP A 24 16.31 -33.32 -6.08
CA ASP A 24 16.94 -32.75 -4.90
C ASP A 24 16.01 -31.70 -4.29
N GLY A 25 15.59 -31.94 -3.06
CA GLY A 25 14.70 -31.06 -2.31
C GLY A 25 15.00 -31.09 -0.82
N GLY A 26 14.29 -30.29 -0.04
CA GLY A 26 14.45 -30.28 1.41
C GLY A 26 13.84 -29.05 2.05
N GLN A 27 14.23 -28.78 3.29
CA GLN A 27 13.90 -27.53 3.99
C GLN A 27 15.17 -26.70 4.21
N ARG A 28 15.03 -25.38 4.15
CA ARG A 28 16.06 -24.45 4.58
C ARG A 28 16.08 -24.45 6.10
N LEU A 29 17.22 -24.71 6.71
CA LEU A 29 17.39 -24.76 8.16
C LEU A 29 18.40 -23.69 8.56
N GLN A 30 18.07 -22.89 9.57
CA GLN A 30 19.01 -22.03 10.29
C GLN A 30 19.45 -22.78 11.54
N VAL A 31 20.74 -23.10 11.63
CA VAL A 31 21.33 -23.78 12.78
C VAL A 31 22.07 -22.73 13.61
N SER A 32 21.72 -22.63 14.89
CA SER A 32 22.35 -21.72 15.85
C SER A 32 23.07 -22.51 16.92
N GLU A 33 24.39 -22.36 16.99
CA GLU A 33 25.25 -22.99 17.99
C GLU A 33 25.61 -21.95 19.05
N ILE A 34 25.24 -22.21 20.30
CA ILE A 34 25.50 -21.32 21.44
C ILE A 34 26.54 -22.00 22.33
N PRO A 35 27.59 -21.29 22.80
CA PRO A 35 28.56 -21.86 23.73
C PRO A 35 27.88 -22.49 24.96
N TYR A 36 28.39 -23.65 25.40
CA TYR A 36 27.88 -24.44 26.54
C TYR A 36 26.52 -25.12 26.34
N ALA A 37 25.94 -25.10 25.13
CA ALA A 37 24.81 -25.95 24.77
C ALA A 37 25.30 -27.23 24.07
N ASP A 38 24.87 -28.40 24.55
CA ASP A 38 25.26 -29.69 23.96
C ASP A 38 24.57 -29.97 22.60
N LEU A 39 23.45 -29.32 22.32
CA LEU A 39 22.68 -29.49 21.09
C LEU A 39 22.40 -28.12 20.43
N PRO A 40 22.50 -28.02 19.09
CA PRO A 40 22.23 -26.80 18.36
C PRO A 40 20.72 -26.49 18.28
N HIS A 41 20.37 -25.21 18.24
CA HIS A 41 18.99 -24.78 18.00
C HIS A 41 18.73 -24.66 16.50
N ILE A 42 17.80 -25.46 15.97
CA ILE A 42 17.49 -25.51 14.54
C ILE A 42 16.12 -24.84 14.29
N LYS A 43 16.11 -23.82 13.44
CA LYS A 43 14.90 -23.15 12.96
C LYS A 43 14.64 -23.49 11.49
N VAL A 44 13.45 -23.99 11.18
CA VAL A 44 13.00 -24.26 9.81
C VAL A 44 12.59 -22.95 9.14
N MET A 45 13.24 -22.60 8.03
CA MET A 45 13.08 -21.34 7.27
C MET A 45 12.34 -21.55 5.94
N GLY A 46 11.55 -22.62 5.83
CA GLY A 46 10.73 -22.95 4.66
C GLY A 46 11.35 -23.99 3.73
N ALA A 47 10.68 -24.29 2.62
CA ALA A 47 11.16 -25.30 1.67
C ALA A 47 12.38 -24.79 0.88
N LYS A 48 13.35 -25.68 0.65
CA LYS A 48 14.43 -25.48 -0.31
C LYS A 48 13.85 -25.60 -1.73
N ALA A 49 14.42 -24.86 -2.68
CA ALA A 49 14.07 -25.02 -4.08
C ALA A 49 14.25 -26.48 -4.51
N GLN A 50 13.22 -27.06 -5.13
CA GLN A 50 13.27 -28.41 -5.67
C GLN A 50 14.01 -28.36 -7.01
N ALA A 51 15.21 -28.92 -7.04
CA ALA A 51 15.99 -29.10 -8.26
C ALA A 51 15.68 -30.47 -8.86
N LEU A 52 15.52 -30.50 -10.18
CA LEU A 52 15.29 -31.68 -10.99
C LEU A 52 16.45 -31.80 -11.97
N THR A 53 17.19 -32.91 -11.91
CA THR A 53 18.24 -33.20 -12.89
C THR A 53 17.78 -34.30 -13.83
N ILE A 54 17.93 -34.07 -15.13
CA ILE A 54 17.52 -34.99 -16.19
C ILE A 54 18.72 -35.29 -17.07
N GLU A 55 19.03 -36.57 -17.23
CA GLU A 55 19.99 -37.04 -18.22
C GLU A 55 19.27 -37.41 -19.50
N ALA A 56 19.47 -36.62 -20.56
CA ALA A 56 18.90 -36.84 -21.88
C ALA A 56 19.96 -37.33 -22.87
N VAL A 57 19.55 -38.14 -23.84
CA VAL A 57 20.44 -38.69 -24.86
C VAL A 57 19.93 -38.47 -26.28
N PHE A 58 20.85 -38.02 -27.14
CA PHE A 58 20.66 -37.84 -28.57
C PHE A 58 21.52 -38.86 -29.32
N VAL A 59 20.88 -39.63 -30.21
CA VAL A 59 21.50 -40.70 -30.99
C VAL A 59 21.20 -40.49 -32.47
N GLY A 60 22.21 -40.59 -33.33
CA GLY A 60 22.05 -40.51 -34.79
C GLY A 60 23.07 -39.60 -35.45
N ALA A 61 23.00 -39.50 -36.78
CA ALA A 61 23.94 -38.68 -37.56
C ALA A 61 23.80 -37.17 -37.27
N SER A 62 22.63 -36.73 -36.80
CA SER A 62 22.32 -35.34 -36.42
C SER A 62 22.45 -35.06 -34.92
N SER A 63 22.91 -36.01 -34.11
CA SER A 63 22.82 -35.93 -32.63
C SER A 63 23.45 -34.66 -32.02
N LEU A 64 24.52 -34.14 -32.63
CA LEU A 64 25.18 -32.91 -32.18
C LEU A 64 24.36 -31.67 -32.56
N ALA A 65 23.81 -31.64 -33.77
CA ALA A 65 22.97 -30.54 -34.23
C ALA A 65 21.66 -30.47 -33.43
N ASP A 66 21.05 -31.63 -33.16
CA ASP A 66 19.80 -31.72 -32.39
C ASP A 66 20.01 -31.31 -30.93
N ALA A 67 21.13 -31.69 -30.32
CA ALA A 67 21.48 -31.29 -28.95
C ALA A 67 21.72 -29.77 -28.83
N ASN A 68 22.43 -29.17 -29.79
CA ASN A 68 22.68 -27.72 -29.78
C ASN A 68 21.38 -26.93 -29.98
N ALA A 69 20.54 -27.34 -30.94
CA ALA A 69 19.25 -26.68 -31.17
C ALA A 69 18.33 -26.76 -29.93
N PHE A 70 18.44 -27.84 -29.16
CA PHE A 70 17.71 -28.00 -27.91
C PHE A 70 18.23 -27.07 -26.80
N ILE A 71 19.55 -26.92 -26.67
CA ILE A 71 20.17 -25.97 -25.73
C ILE A 71 19.80 -24.53 -26.10
N ASP A 72 19.86 -24.16 -27.38
CA ASP A 72 19.48 -22.82 -27.86
C ASP A 72 18.02 -22.48 -27.52
N ASN A 73 17.12 -23.49 -27.57
CA ASN A 73 15.73 -23.33 -27.17
C ASN A 73 15.58 -23.08 -25.66
N LEU A 74 16.33 -23.80 -24.84
CA LEU A 74 16.34 -23.65 -23.38
C LEU A 74 16.89 -22.28 -22.96
N GLU A 75 17.94 -21.79 -23.61
CA GLU A 75 18.51 -20.47 -23.31
C GLU A 75 17.58 -19.33 -23.76
N SER A 76 16.88 -19.50 -24.88
CA SER A 76 15.93 -18.51 -25.40
C SER A 76 14.63 -18.45 -24.58
N ASN A 77 14.15 -19.60 -24.10
CA ASN A 77 12.92 -19.73 -23.30
C ASN A 77 13.20 -20.59 -22.05
N PRO A 78 13.81 -19.99 -21.01
CA PRO A 78 14.22 -20.74 -19.82
C PRO A 78 13.03 -21.21 -18.97
N GLN A 79 11.86 -20.59 -19.11
CA GLN A 79 10.63 -21.04 -18.47
C GLN A 79 9.84 -21.91 -19.45
N GLY A 80 9.44 -23.10 -19.00
CA GLY A 80 8.74 -24.04 -19.87
C GLY A 80 8.08 -25.17 -19.12
N GLU A 81 7.39 -25.99 -19.89
CA GLU A 81 6.68 -27.16 -19.40
C GLU A 81 7.37 -28.44 -19.90
N LEU A 82 7.69 -29.30 -18.94
CA LEU A 82 8.22 -30.64 -19.19
C LEU A 82 7.09 -31.66 -19.05
N GLU A 83 6.71 -32.28 -20.15
CA GLU A 83 5.90 -33.50 -20.17
C GLU A 83 6.83 -34.70 -19.91
N HIS A 84 6.89 -35.16 -18.67
CA HIS A 84 7.76 -36.27 -18.27
C HIS A 84 7.01 -37.60 -18.25
N PRO A 85 7.58 -38.71 -18.77
CA PRO A 85 6.85 -39.97 -18.97
C PRO A 85 6.26 -40.61 -17.73
N TRP A 86 6.82 -40.30 -16.56
CA TRP A 86 6.38 -40.82 -15.27
C TRP A 86 5.90 -39.76 -14.29
N LEU A 87 6.19 -38.48 -14.54
CA LEU A 87 5.91 -37.39 -13.59
C LEU A 87 4.79 -36.46 -14.07
N GLY A 88 4.30 -36.67 -15.29
CA GLY A 88 3.33 -35.80 -15.93
C GLY A 88 3.93 -34.46 -16.31
N GLU A 89 3.08 -33.45 -16.37
CA GLU A 89 3.41 -32.07 -16.72
C GLU A 89 4.04 -31.32 -15.53
N LEU A 90 5.24 -30.80 -15.74
CA LEU A 90 6.01 -30.04 -14.74
C LEU A 90 6.38 -28.66 -15.30
N SER A 91 5.85 -27.61 -14.68
CA SER A 91 6.34 -26.24 -14.91
C SER A 91 7.70 -26.03 -14.23
N LEU A 92 8.72 -25.80 -15.03
CA LEU A 92 10.10 -25.73 -14.60
C LEU A 92 10.80 -24.50 -15.19
N VAL A 93 11.84 -24.06 -14.49
CA VAL A 93 12.77 -23.04 -14.96
C VAL A 93 14.13 -23.71 -15.15
N TYR A 94 14.67 -23.60 -16.36
CA TYR A 94 15.99 -24.07 -16.71
C TYR A 94 17.08 -23.28 -15.96
N GLU A 95 18.03 -24.00 -15.37
CA GLU A 95 19.12 -23.44 -14.55
C GLU A 95 20.48 -23.60 -15.24
N GLU A 96 20.89 -24.84 -15.54
CA GLU A 96 22.20 -25.15 -16.11
C GLU A 96 22.18 -26.45 -16.92
N HIS A 97 23.20 -26.65 -17.76
CA HIS A 97 23.40 -27.89 -18.51
C HIS A 97 24.88 -28.30 -18.56
N SER A 98 25.11 -29.58 -18.81
CA SER A 98 26.43 -30.14 -19.13
C SER A 98 26.32 -31.09 -20.31
N VAL A 99 27.25 -30.98 -21.27
CA VAL A 99 27.27 -31.74 -22.53
C VAL A 99 28.44 -32.72 -22.52
N SER A 100 28.17 -34.00 -22.80
CA SER A 100 29.18 -35.02 -23.01
C SER A 100 29.04 -35.64 -24.40
N ILE A 101 30.09 -35.50 -25.21
CA ILE A 101 30.11 -35.96 -26.61
C ILE A 101 31.01 -37.19 -26.73
N SER A 102 30.46 -38.33 -27.13
CA SER A 102 31.22 -39.55 -27.38
C SER A 102 31.36 -39.83 -28.88
N THR A 103 32.47 -39.40 -29.47
CA THR A 103 32.75 -39.59 -30.91
C THR A 103 32.90 -41.06 -31.32
N LYS A 104 33.30 -41.94 -30.40
CA LYS A 104 33.42 -43.39 -30.64
C LYS A 104 32.06 -44.10 -30.74
N LYS A 105 31.03 -43.55 -30.09
CA LYS A 105 29.68 -44.15 -30.02
C LYS A 105 28.63 -43.36 -30.82
N GLY A 106 28.99 -42.18 -31.34
CA GLY A 106 28.06 -41.32 -32.08
C GLY A 106 26.89 -40.85 -31.22
N LEU A 107 27.15 -40.50 -29.96
CA LEU A 107 26.13 -40.19 -28.96
C LEU A 107 26.48 -38.91 -28.19
N VAL A 108 25.47 -38.10 -27.95
CA VAL A 108 25.55 -36.89 -27.11
C VAL A 108 24.65 -37.08 -25.90
N THR A 109 25.22 -36.94 -24.71
CA THR A 109 24.50 -36.97 -23.43
C THR A 109 24.43 -35.55 -22.88
N LEU A 110 23.22 -35.10 -22.54
CA LEU A 110 22.96 -33.83 -21.86
C LEU A 110 22.53 -34.11 -20.42
N SER A 111 23.22 -33.49 -19.46
CA SER A 111 22.73 -33.40 -18.07
C SER A 111 22.12 -32.03 -17.90
N LEU A 112 20.81 -31.96 -17.70
CA LEU A 112 20.02 -30.74 -17.61
C LEU A 112 19.52 -30.57 -16.19
N LYS A 113 19.65 -29.36 -15.63
CA LYS A 113 19.16 -29.06 -14.29
C LYS A 113 18.08 -27.97 -14.36
N PHE A 114 16.99 -28.25 -13.68
CA PHE A 114 15.80 -27.43 -13.63
C PHE A 114 15.42 -27.13 -12.19
N VAL A 115 14.78 -25.98 -11.96
CA VAL A 115 14.17 -25.62 -10.68
C VAL A 115 12.67 -25.47 -10.88
N ARG A 116 11.86 -26.02 -9.98
CA ARG A 116 10.41 -25.87 -10.05
C ARG A 116 10.01 -24.40 -9.89
N ALA A 117 9.21 -23.89 -10.83
CA ALA A 117 8.67 -22.53 -10.74
C ALA A 117 7.77 -22.42 -9.50
N GLY A 118 8.14 -21.57 -8.55
CA GLY A 118 7.30 -21.23 -7.41
C GLY A 118 6.38 -20.05 -7.76
N ALA A 119 5.17 -20.03 -7.20
CA ALA A 119 4.38 -18.80 -7.17
C ALA A 119 5.12 -17.76 -6.31
N SER A 120 5.23 -16.52 -6.79
CA SER A 120 5.76 -15.42 -5.97
C SER A 120 4.97 -15.36 -4.67
N PRO A 121 5.63 -15.33 -3.49
CA PRO A 121 4.91 -15.18 -2.25
C PRO A 121 4.19 -13.82 -2.27
N SER A 122 2.87 -13.85 -2.26
CA SER A 122 2.09 -12.66 -1.93
C SER A 122 2.37 -12.37 -0.46
N ILE A 123 3.10 -11.30 -0.16
CA ILE A 123 3.26 -10.82 1.20
C ILE A 123 1.92 -10.17 1.59
N THR A 124 0.93 -10.98 1.95
CA THR A 124 -0.29 -10.52 2.62
C THR A 124 0.00 -10.27 4.09
N ALA A 125 0.94 -9.37 4.39
CA ALA A 125 0.84 -8.65 5.65
C ALA A 125 -0.43 -7.80 5.56
N SER A 126 -1.36 -7.96 6.49
CA SER A 126 -2.52 -7.07 6.59
C SER A 126 -2.01 -5.63 6.62
N THR A 127 -2.26 -4.87 5.55
CA THR A 127 -1.95 -3.45 5.47
C THR A 127 -2.90 -2.73 6.43
N THR A 128 -2.68 -2.87 7.73
CA THR A 128 -3.17 -1.87 8.67
C THR A 128 -2.64 -0.54 8.14
N LEU A 129 -3.57 0.33 7.76
CA LEU A 129 -3.25 1.67 7.26
C LEU A 129 -2.43 2.35 8.35
N ARG A 130 -1.12 2.46 8.14
CA ARG A 130 -0.15 2.86 9.15
C ARG A 130 -0.53 4.23 9.71
N THR A 131 -1.04 5.11 8.86
CA THR A 131 -1.51 6.44 9.25
C THR A 131 -2.74 6.38 10.15
N LYS A 132 -3.77 5.57 9.84
CA LYS A 132 -4.98 5.48 10.68
C LYS A 132 -4.70 4.81 12.03
N ALA A 133 -3.90 3.74 12.03
CA ALA A 133 -3.45 3.10 13.26
C ALA A 133 -2.66 4.09 14.14
N GLN A 134 -1.79 4.89 13.53
CA GLN A 134 -1.06 5.93 14.24
C GLN A 134 -1.98 7.04 14.78
N ALA A 135 -3.04 7.40 14.05
CA ALA A 135 -4.05 8.35 14.53
C ALA A 135 -4.76 7.83 15.79
N ASN A 136 -5.09 6.53 15.85
CA ASN A 136 -5.65 5.90 17.05
C ASN A 136 -4.69 5.95 18.25
N ILE A 137 -3.39 5.76 18.02
CA ILE A 137 -2.36 5.87 19.08
C ILE A 137 -2.30 7.30 19.61
N VAL A 138 -2.30 8.30 18.73
CA VAL A 138 -2.32 9.73 19.11
C VAL A 138 -3.55 10.04 19.97
N GLU A 139 -4.73 9.57 19.58
CA GLU A 139 -5.97 9.77 20.35
C GLU A 139 -5.91 9.11 21.73
N SER A 140 -5.41 7.86 21.80
CA SER A 140 -5.28 7.12 23.06
C SER A 140 -4.35 7.81 24.06
N ILE A 141 -3.20 8.31 23.60
CA ILE A 141 -2.25 9.07 24.44
C ILE A 141 -2.88 10.41 24.84
N SER A 142 -3.50 11.11 23.89
CA SER A 142 -4.16 12.40 24.14
C SER A 142 -5.28 12.28 25.19
N LYS A 143 -6.04 11.18 25.16
CA LYS A 143 -7.09 10.87 26.14
C LYS A 143 -6.56 10.78 27.57
N GLN A 144 -5.36 10.24 27.79
CA GLN A 144 -4.77 10.18 29.13
C GLN A 144 -4.53 11.59 29.69
N SER A 145 -3.99 12.48 28.86
CA SER A 145 -3.79 13.89 29.25
C SER A 145 -5.11 14.64 29.47
N PHE A 146 -6.14 14.30 28.70
CA PHE A 146 -7.47 14.88 28.81
C PHE A 146 -8.13 14.59 30.16
N ILE A 147 -8.08 13.33 30.62
CA ILE A 147 -8.69 12.92 31.88
C ILE A 147 -8.12 13.71 33.05
N GLU A 148 -6.82 14.02 33.05
CA GLU A 148 -6.21 14.85 34.08
C GLU A 148 -6.54 16.34 33.90
N GLN A 149 -6.58 16.85 32.67
CA GLN A 149 -6.97 18.25 32.39
C GLN A 149 -8.38 18.55 32.87
N VAL A 150 -9.35 17.66 32.60
CA VAL A 150 -10.77 17.86 32.97
C VAL A 150 -10.94 18.05 34.48
N LYS A 151 -10.11 17.40 35.32
CA LYS A 151 -10.17 17.57 36.78
C LYS A 151 -9.73 18.96 37.24
N ALA A 152 -8.92 19.65 36.44
CA ALA A 152 -8.38 20.97 36.76
C ALA A 152 -9.21 22.12 36.14
N LEU A 153 -10.13 21.81 35.22
CA LEU A 153 -10.97 22.82 34.57
C LEU A 153 -11.99 23.42 35.54
N ASP A 154 -12.27 24.71 35.37
CA ASP A 154 -13.38 25.37 36.04
C ASP A 154 -14.73 25.12 35.33
N VAL A 155 -15.82 25.58 35.95
CA VAL A 155 -17.17 25.39 35.41
C VAL A 155 -17.37 26.08 34.05
N SER A 156 -16.73 27.24 33.83
CA SER A 156 -16.82 27.97 32.57
C SER A 156 -16.09 27.21 31.46
N GLU A 157 -14.88 26.72 31.74
CA GLU A 157 -14.08 25.93 30.82
C GLU A 157 -14.74 24.58 30.49
N LEU A 158 -15.35 23.91 31.47
CA LEU A 158 -16.12 22.69 31.24
C LEU A 158 -17.31 22.94 30.32
N ASN A 159 -18.06 24.02 30.54
CA ASN A 159 -19.17 24.40 29.67
C ASN A 159 -18.69 24.73 28.25
N GLN A 160 -17.51 25.34 28.12
CA GLN A 160 -16.88 25.59 26.82
C GLN A 160 -16.53 24.29 26.10
N VAL A 161 -15.88 23.32 26.77
CA VAL A 161 -15.58 22.01 26.18
C VAL A 161 -16.85 21.27 25.76
N GLN A 162 -17.91 21.33 26.56
CA GLN A 162 -19.20 20.73 26.23
C GLN A 162 -19.85 21.39 25.00
N SER A 163 -19.81 22.72 24.92
CA SER A 163 -20.31 23.49 23.78
C SER A 163 -19.53 23.18 22.51
N ASP A 164 -18.20 23.22 22.59
CA ASP A 164 -17.30 22.92 21.47
C ASP A 164 -17.53 21.50 20.96
N THR A 165 -17.67 20.53 21.87
CA THR A 165 -17.97 19.14 21.50
C THR A 165 -19.33 19.01 20.84
N THR A 166 -20.36 19.69 21.36
CA THR A 166 -21.71 19.70 20.76
C THR A 166 -21.65 20.24 19.33
N GLN A 167 -20.84 21.28 19.09
CA GLN A 167 -20.61 21.81 17.74
C GLN A 167 -19.98 20.77 16.82
N VAL A 168 -18.94 20.06 17.27
CA VAL A 168 -18.30 18.99 16.48
C VAL A 168 -19.27 17.85 16.19
N LEU A 169 -20.07 17.43 17.16
CA LEU A 169 -21.08 16.39 16.94
C LEU A 169 -22.13 16.81 15.91
N ASN A 170 -22.52 18.09 15.88
CA ASN A 170 -23.39 18.62 14.81
C ASN A 170 -22.68 18.58 13.45
N VAL A 171 -21.38 18.88 13.39
CA VAL A 171 -20.58 18.72 12.17
C VAL A 171 -20.54 17.26 11.71
N LEU A 172 -20.43 16.30 12.64
CA LEU A 172 -20.50 14.88 12.33
C LEU A 172 -21.88 14.47 11.76
N VAL A 173 -22.97 15.02 12.30
CA VAL A 173 -24.32 14.84 11.74
C VAL A 173 -24.40 15.42 10.32
N ASP A 174 -23.87 16.62 10.10
CA ASP A 174 -23.86 17.27 8.78
C ASP A 174 -23.05 16.49 7.75
N ILE A 175 -21.90 15.92 8.16
CA ILE A 175 -21.12 15.02 7.30
C ILE A 175 -21.95 13.78 6.98
N THR A 176 -22.53 13.14 8.00
CA THR A 176 -23.34 11.92 7.85
C THR A 176 -24.51 12.12 6.90
N ASN A 177 -25.21 13.25 6.99
CA ASN A 177 -26.34 13.59 6.13
C ASN A 177 -25.96 13.80 4.65
N ARG A 178 -24.67 14.03 4.35
CA ARG A 178 -24.17 14.16 2.98
C ARG A 178 -23.72 12.82 2.38
N LEU A 179 -23.58 11.78 3.20
CA LEU A 179 -23.14 10.47 2.75
C LEU A 179 -24.28 9.74 2.06
N SER A 180 -23.99 9.14 0.91
CA SER A 180 -24.90 8.29 0.15
C SER A 180 -24.71 6.82 0.54
N LEU A 181 -24.98 6.48 1.81
CA LEU A 181 -24.86 5.12 2.35
C LEU A 181 -26.22 4.43 2.50
N ALA A 182 -26.21 3.12 2.73
CA ALA A 182 -27.40 2.37 3.07
C ALA A 182 -27.99 2.81 4.42
N ASP A 183 -29.32 2.75 4.55
CA ASP A 183 -30.05 3.21 5.74
C ASP A 183 -29.53 2.60 7.04
N ASP A 184 -29.17 1.31 7.04
CA ASP A 184 -28.68 0.64 8.25
C ASP A 184 -27.29 1.14 8.67
N SER A 185 -26.42 1.49 7.72
CA SER A 185 -25.13 2.14 8.02
C SER A 185 -25.34 3.53 8.61
N ILE A 186 -26.24 4.33 8.02
CA ILE A 186 -26.58 5.67 8.53
C ILE A 186 -27.20 5.59 9.93
N LYS A 187 -28.07 4.61 10.21
CA LYS A 187 -28.61 4.38 11.56
C LYS A 187 -27.51 4.04 12.57
N GLY A 188 -26.56 3.17 12.18
CA GLY A 188 -25.41 2.83 13.02
C GLY A 188 -24.56 4.05 13.39
N ILE A 189 -24.23 4.88 12.40
CA ILE A 189 -23.49 6.13 12.61
C ILE A 189 -24.28 7.07 13.54
N ASN A 190 -25.56 7.32 13.24
CA ASN A 190 -26.40 8.18 14.07
C ASN A 190 -26.54 7.70 15.52
N LEU A 191 -26.57 6.37 15.74
CA LEU A 191 -26.57 5.81 17.10
C LEU A 191 -25.30 6.22 17.86
N THR A 192 -24.11 6.04 17.26
CA THR A 192 -22.84 6.41 17.90
C THR A 192 -22.73 7.91 18.16
N ILE A 193 -23.22 8.75 17.25
CA ILE A 193 -23.27 10.21 17.44
C ILE A 193 -24.21 10.57 18.61
N ASN A 194 -25.40 9.95 18.69
CA ASN A 194 -26.35 10.20 19.76
C ASN A 194 -25.81 9.74 21.13
N GLU A 195 -25.08 8.62 21.17
CA GLU A 195 -24.38 8.16 22.38
C GLU A 195 -23.31 9.17 22.82
N ALA A 196 -22.58 9.77 21.87
CA ALA A 196 -21.62 10.83 22.17
C ALA A 196 -22.31 12.10 22.68
N PHE A 197 -23.45 12.52 22.10
CA PHE A 197 -24.25 13.65 22.62
C PHE A 197 -24.70 13.41 24.06
N ALA A 198 -25.16 12.19 24.38
CA ALA A 198 -25.56 11.84 25.74
C ALA A 198 -24.37 11.92 26.72
N ALA A 199 -23.17 11.57 26.28
CA ALA A 199 -21.95 11.61 27.09
C ALA A 199 -21.41 13.04 27.33
N VAL A 200 -21.78 14.04 26.53
CA VAL A 200 -21.34 15.45 26.72
C VAL A 200 -21.66 15.93 28.14
N SER A 201 -22.86 15.62 28.62
CA SER A 201 -23.31 16.03 29.96
C SER A 201 -22.56 15.33 31.10
N SER A 202 -21.96 14.16 30.86
CA SER A 202 -21.20 13.39 31.86
C SER A 202 -19.70 13.65 31.79
N LEU A 203 -19.23 14.61 31.00
CA LEU A 203 -17.82 14.97 30.87
C LEU A 203 -17.13 15.18 32.24
N SER A 204 -17.78 15.89 33.16
CA SER A 204 -17.20 16.23 34.46
C SER A 204 -17.10 15.03 35.42
N THR A 205 -17.93 14.01 35.24
CA THR A 205 -17.98 12.83 36.11
C THR A 205 -17.25 11.62 35.52
N ASN A 206 -17.38 11.39 34.20
CA ASN A 206 -16.79 10.27 33.47
C ASN A 206 -16.03 10.75 32.21
N PRO A 207 -14.92 11.51 32.34
CA PRO A 207 -14.18 12.05 31.19
C PRO A 207 -13.61 10.97 30.26
N ALA A 208 -13.25 9.80 30.80
CA ALA A 208 -12.72 8.70 30.01
C ALA A 208 -13.77 8.09 29.07
N GLU A 209 -14.99 7.88 29.58
CA GLU A 209 -16.12 7.37 28.80
C GLU A 209 -16.53 8.39 27.73
N PHE A 210 -16.63 9.66 28.10
CA PHE A 210 -16.88 10.74 27.14
C PHE A 210 -15.89 10.73 25.99
N ALA A 211 -14.59 10.66 26.27
CA ALA A 211 -13.55 10.66 25.24
C ALA A 211 -13.67 9.43 24.32
N ASP A 212 -13.99 8.26 24.85
CA ASP A 212 -14.22 7.05 24.06
C ASP A 212 -15.44 7.18 23.14
N ARG A 213 -16.56 7.71 23.65
CA ARG A 213 -17.77 7.91 22.85
C ARG A 213 -17.56 8.91 21.73
N LEU A 214 -16.81 9.98 21.99
CA LEU A 214 -16.49 10.96 20.98
C LEU A 214 -15.57 10.37 19.89
N SER A 215 -14.51 9.64 20.27
CA SER A 215 -13.67 8.92 19.30
C SER A 215 -14.48 7.91 18.48
N GLN A 216 -15.37 7.14 19.11
CA GLN A 216 -16.23 6.17 18.41
C GLN A 216 -17.17 6.83 17.39
N ALA A 217 -17.74 8.00 17.72
CA ALA A 217 -18.57 8.75 16.79
C ALA A 217 -17.76 9.27 15.59
N ILE A 218 -16.56 9.83 15.85
CA ILE A 218 -15.65 10.28 14.79
C ILE A 218 -15.23 9.09 13.90
N ASP A 219 -14.90 7.95 14.50
CA ASP A 219 -14.50 6.73 13.80
C ASP A 219 -15.62 6.18 12.92
N SER A 220 -16.84 6.10 13.44
CA SER A 220 -18.01 5.64 12.68
C SER A 220 -18.29 6.53 11.48
N VAL A 221 -18.20 7.86 11.64
CA VAL A 221 -18.33 8.79 10.52
C VAL A 221 -17.17 8.65 9.54
N ALA A 222 -15.94 8.51 10.03
CA ALA A 222 -14.77 8.33 9.17
C ALA A 222 -14.85 7.04 8.36
N GLU A 223 -15.31 5.94 8.94
CA GLU A 223 -15.59 4.68 8.25
C GLU A 223 -16.71 4.86 7.21
N GLY A 224 -17.79 5.55 7.56
CA GLY A 224 -18.85 5.91 6.64
C GLY A 224 -18.33 6.68 5.42
N VAL A 225 -17.58 7.75 5.65
CA VAL A 225 -16.92 8.56 4.60
C VAL A 225 -16.05 7.68 3.71
N GLN A 226 -15.26 6.78 4.30
CA GLN A 226 -14.33 5.91 3.57
C GLN A 226 -15.03 4.84 2.75
N SER A 227 -16.21 4.39 3.19
CA SER A 227 -16.99 3.35 2.52
C SER A 227 -17.71 3.84 1.25
N GLU A 228 -17.88 5.15 1.09
CA GLU A 228 -18.47 5.70 -0.13
C GLU A 228 -17.60 5.41 -1.36
N PRO A 229 -18.22 5.26 -2.55
CA PRO A 229 -17.47 5.24 -3.79
C PRO A 229 -16.71 6.55 -4.00
N ASP A 230 -15.75 6.52 -4.92
CA ASP A 230 -15.03 7.73 -5.27
C ASP A 230 -15.91 8.73 -6.01
N SER A 231 -15.73 10.00 -5.69
CA SER A 231 -16.47 11.08 -6.35
C SER A 231 -15.91 11.35 -7.74
N GLU A 232 -16.81 11.57 -8.70
CA GLU A 232 -16.44 11.93 -10.08
C GLU A 232 -15.76 13.30 -10.17
N SER A 233 -16.00 14.18 -9.19
CA SER A 233 -15.43 15.52 -9.12
C SER A 233 -14.98 15.86 -7.71
N GLU A 234 -13.82 16.51 -7.61
CA GLU A 234 -13.21 16.96 -6.37
C GLU A 234 -14.02 18.05 -5.66
N ALA A 235 -14.89 18.75 -6.40
CA ALA A 235 -15.77 19.79 -5.86
C ALA A 235 -16.89 19.22 -4.99
N VAL A 236 -17.29 17.98 -5.25
CA VAL A 236 -18.36 17.27 -4.53
C VAL A 236 -17.82 16.08 -3.73
N ASP A 237 -16.50 16.03 -3.52
CA ASP A 237 -15.88 14.96 -2.74
C ASP A 237 -16.21 15.10 -1.25
N ASN A 238 -17.07 14.19 -0.78
CA ASN A 238 -17.50 14.11 0.61
C ASN A 238 -16.32 13.90 1.56
N SER A 239 -15.30 13.11 1.19
CA SER A 239 -14.10 12.89 2.02
C SER A 239 -13.32 14.18 2.21
N ARG A 240 -13.16 14.96 1.14
CA ARG A 240 -12.50 16.26 1.19
C ARG A 240 -13.33 17.29 1.97
N SER A 241 -14.65 17.28 1.78
CA SER A 241 -15.55 18.16 2.52
C SER A 241 -15.53 17.88 4.02
N ALA A 242 -15.51 16.61 4.41
CA ALA A 242 -15.46 16.15 5.80
C ALA A 242 -14.15 16.58 6.47
N GLN A 243 -13.02 16.37 5.80
CA GLN A 243 -11.71 16.88 6.26
C GLN A 243 -11.74 18.39 6.51
N ARG A 244 -12.28 19.18 5.57
CA ARG A 244 -12.36 20.64 5.71
C ARG A 244 -13.28 21.07 6.86
N LEU A 245 -14.41 20.40 7.05
CA LEU A 245 -15.34 20.67 8.14
C LEU A 245 -14.70 20.37 9.50
N MET A 246 -14.05 19.21 9.64
CA MET A 246 -13.35 18.84 10.88
C MET A 246 -12.21 19.81 11.21
N LEU A 247 -11.37 20.14 10.22
CA LEU A 247 -10.28 21.09 10.43
C LEU A 247 -10.77 22.53 10.67
N GLY A 248 -11.94 22.89 10.14
CA GLY A 248 -12.58 24.19 10.36
C GLY A 248 -13.03 24.41 11.81
N GLU A 249 -13.22 23.34 12.57
CA GLU A 249 -13.60 23.41 13.99
C GLU A 249 -12.42 23.48 14.96
N VAL A 250 -11.19 23.43 14.46
CA VAL A 250 -9.97 23.58 15.27
C VAL A 250 -9.93 25.01 15.81
N LYS A 251 -9.86 25.14 17.14
CA LYS A 251 -9.83 26.44 17.83
C LYS A 251 -8.43 26.77 18.32
N SER A 252 -8.02 28.04 18.21
CA SER A 252 -6.73 28.51 18.73
C SER A 252 -6.65 28.46 20.26
N GLU A 253 -7.77 28.70 20.94
CA GLU A 253 -7.88 28.76 22.41
C GLU A 253 -8.93 27.73 22.89
N SER A 254 -8.55 26.45 22.87
CA SER A 254 -9.38 25.38 23.44
C SER A 254 -8.94 25.05 24.87
N PRO A 255 -9.86 24.85 25.83
CA PRO A 255 -9.49 24.51 27.22
C PRO A 255 -8.71 23.20 27.34
N THR A 256 -8.86 22.29 26.37
CA THR A 256 -8.13 21.02 26.35
C THR A 256 -7.43 20.81 25.01
N LYS A 257 -6.20 20.27 25.06
CA LYS A 257 -5.46 19.91 23.84
C LYS A 257 -6.14 18.77 23.08
N HIS A 258 -6.86 17.91 23.81
CA HIS A 258 -7.51 16.73 23.29
C HIS A 258 -8.54 17.03 22.21
N TYR A 259 -9.36 18.07 22.42
CA TYR A 259 -10.38 18.50 21.47
C TYR A 259 -9.79 18.70 20.07
N ASN A 260 -8.77 19.53 19.95
CA ASN A 260 -8.16 19.81 18.65
C ASN A 260 -7.36 18.62 18.10
N VAL A 261 -6.76 17.79 18.97
CA VAL A 261 -6.08 16.56 18.53
C VAL A 261 -7.09 15.61 17.87
N GLN A 262 -8.26 15.41 18.47
CA GLN A 262 -9.31 14.56 17.90
C GLN A 262 -9.83 15.08 16.55
N LEU A 263 -9.95 16.39 16.39
CA LEU A 263 -10.37 16.98 15.11
C LEU A 263 -9.37 16.69 13.99
N VAL A 264 -8.07 16.84 14.29
CA VAL A 264 -7.01 16.59 13.31
C VAL A 264 -6.88 15.10 13.00
N THR A 265 -6.92 14.22 14.01
CA THR A 265 -6.88 12.77 13.78
C THR A 265 -8.13 12.27 13.07
N GLY A 266 -9.31 12.81 13.38
CA GLY A 266 -10.56 12.57 12.65
C GLY A 266 -10.46 12.96 11.18
N ALA A 267 -9.95 14.16 10.87
CA ALA A 267 -9.71 14.58 9.49
C ALA A 267 -8.74 13.63 8.76
N VAL A 268 -7.65 13.21 9.42
CA VAL A 268 -6.72 12.21 8.86
C VAL A 268 -7.42 10.88 8.56
N LYS A 269 -8.26 10.39 9.48
CA LYS A 269 -9.04 9.15 9.30
C LYS A 269 -10.08 9.25 8.19
N MET A 270 -10.64 10.44 7.97
CA MET A 270 -11.61 10.72 6.89
C MET A 270 -10.96 10.85 5.51
N SER A 271 -9.63 10.95 5.40
CA SER A 271 -8.94 11.10 4.12
C SER A 271 -8.87 9.79 3.32
N LYS A 272 -9.63 9.71 2.21
CA LYS A 272 -9.56 8.57 1.28
C LYS A 272 -8.22 8.48 0.56
N ASP A 273 -7.58 9.63 0.31
CA ASP A 273 -6.33 9.68 -0.43
C ASP A 273 -5.20 9.00 0.35
N ILE A 274 -5.15 9.18 1.68
CA ILE A 274 -4.21 8.46 2.54
C ILE A 274 -4.41 6.95 2.43
N THR A 275 -5.66 6.47 2.50
CA THR A 275 -5.99 5.05 2.38
C THR A 275 -5.49 4.46 1.05
N LYS A 276 -5.74 5.16 -0.06
CA LYS A 276 -5.33 4.70 -1.40
C LYS A 276 -3.83 4.75 -1.63
N LEU A 277 -3.16 5.79 -1.13
CA LEU A 277 -1.72 5.96 -1.25
C LEU A 277 -0.96 4.95 -0.40
N GLU A 278 -1.49 4.56 0.76
CA GLU A 278 -0.89 3.51 1.59
C GLU A 278 -1.08 2.12 1.01
N ALA A 279 -2.18 1.87 0.30
CA ALA A 279 -2.45 0.58 -0.34
C ALA A 279 -1.49 0.27 -1.50
N ASN A 280 -0.89 1.30 -2.11
CA ASN A 280 0.00 1.16 -3.27
C ASN A 280 1.45 1.54 -2.92
N GLU A 281 2.42 0.85 -3.51
CA GLU A 281 3.85 1.14 -3.28
C GLU A 281 4.26 2.49 -3.89
N SER A 282 3.72 2.82 -5.06
CA SER A 282 3.98 4.06 -5.80
C SER A 282 2.70 4.76 -6.25
N PHE A 283 2.78 6.08 -6.45
CA PHE A 283 1.71 6.85 -7.05
C PHE A 283 1.77 6.78 -8.58
N ASP A 284 0.73 6.24 -9.20
CA ASP A 284 0.54 6.28 -10.65
C ASP A 284 -0.45 7.39 -11.01
N ILE A 285 0.06 8.39 -11.73
CA ILE A 285 -0.72 9.56 -12.17
C ILE A 285 -1.85 9.18 -13.15
N THR A 286 -1.73 8.08 -13.88
CA THR A 286 -2.72 7.68 -14.88
C THR A 286 -3.95 7.01 -14.26
N LEU A 287 -3.80 6.41 -13.09
CA LEU A 287 -4.89 5.78 -12.35
C LEU A 287 -5.54 6.75 -11.35
N ALA A 288 -4.90 7.89 -11.10
CA ALA A 288 -5.39 8.89 -10.16
C ALA A 288 -6.64 9.60 -10.70
N GLN A 289 -7.78 9.36 -10.05
CA GLN A 289 -9.03 10.04 -10.39
C GLN A 289 -8.95 11.55 -10.11
N LYS A 290 -8.40 11.92 -8.95
CA LYS A 290 -8.13 13.31 -8.57
C LYS A 290 -6.85 13.84 -9.21
N GLN A 291 -6.80 15.14 -9.40
CA GLN A 291 -5.62 15.89 -9.78
C GLN A 291 -4.56 15.78 -8.69
N PRO A 292 -3.31 15.49 -9.04
CA PRO A 292 -2.26 15.31 -8.05
C PRO A 292 -2.00 16.55 -7.19
N GLU A 293 -2.18 17.76 -7.73
CA GLU A 293 -2.02 19.02 -6.99
C GLU A 293 -3.03 19.14 -5.86
N ILE A 294 -4.25 18.64 -6.07
CA ILE A 294 -5.31 18.66 -5.05
C ILE A 294 -5.00 17.66 -3.95
N ILE A 295 -4.56 16.44 -4.31
CA ILE A 295 -4.09 15.45 -3.33
C ILE A 295 -2.93 16.03 -2.50
N GLN A 296 -1.94 16.67 -3.15
CA GLN A 296 -0.82 17.30 -2.46
C GLN A 296 -1.28 18.43 -1.53
N SER A 297 -2.20 19.28 -1.98
CA SER A 297 -2.76 20.38 -1.17
C SER A 297 -3.49 19.86 0.06
N ASP A 298 -4.31 18.82 -0.10
CA ASP A 298 -5.09 18.23 0.99
C ASP A 298 -4.16 17.56 2.02
N LEU A 299 -3.17 16.76 1.57
CA LEU A 299 -2.14 16.17 2.44
C LEU A 299 -1.28 17.23 3.15
N SER A 300 -0.93 18.31 2.45
CA SER A 300 -0.19 19.44 3.05
C SER A 300 -1.02 20.12 4.14
N THR A 301 -2.33 20.27 3.93
CA THR A 301 -3.23 20.87 4.93
C THR A 301 -3.31 20.00 6.19
N LEU A 302 -3.39 18.69 6.03
CA LEU A 302 -3.32 17.75 7.16
C LEU A 302 -1.97 17.83 7.88
N ALA A 303 -0.85 17.84 7.13
CA ALA A 303 0.48 17.94 7.72
C ALA A 303 0.69 19.23 8.51
N VAL A 304 0.20 20.37 8.00
CA VAL A 304 0.24 21.67 8.71
C VAL A 304 -0.61 21.64 9.98
N SER A 305 -1.79 21.01 9.91
CA SER A 305 -2.68 20.87 11.07
C SER A 305 -2.06 20.00 12.17
N ILE A 306 -1.40 18.89 11.80
CA ILE A 306 -0.63 18.05 12.73
C ILE A 306 0.55 18.85 13.32
N ASP A 307 1.25 19.63 12.51
CA ASP A 307 2.34 20.50 12.97
C ASP A 307 1.90 21.52 14.01
N ALA A 308 0.70 22.09 13.85
CA ALA A 308 0.13 22.96 14.87
C ALA A 308 -0.08 22.23 16.21
N ARG A 309 -0.56 20.96 16.18
CA ARG A 309 -0.72 20.14 17.41
C ARG A 309 0.61 19.77 18.05
N ILE A 310 1.63 19.49 17.24
CA ILE A 310 3.01 19.26 17.71
C ILE A 310 3.48 20.51 18.48
N LYS A 311 3.33 21.70 17.89
CA LYS A 311 3.73 22.97 18.52
C LYS A 311 3.01 23.21 19.85
N GLU A 312 1.71 22.95 19.93
CA GLU A 312 0.94 23.08 21.18
C GLU A 312 1.40 22.08 22.26
N THR A 313 1.79 20.88 21.85
CA THR A 313 2.27 19.84 22.77
C THR A 313 3.63 20.26 23.37
N THR A 314 4.51 20.87 22.59
CA THR A 314 5.85 21.33 23.05
C THR A 314 5.84 22.47 24.06
N GLN A 315 4.70 23.12 24.32
CA GLN A 315 4.61 24.22 25.30
C GLN A 315 4.72 23.76 26.76
N VAL A 316 4.55 22.45 27.02
CA VAL A 316 4.57 21.86 28.36
C VAL A 316 5.49 20.65 28.31
N SER A 317 6.32 20.43 29.33
CA SER A 317 7.30 19.33 29.38
C SER A 317 6.93 18.28 30.43
N THR A 318 5.82 17.56 30.21
CA THR A 318 5.44 16.36 31.00
C THR A 318 5.78 15.07 30.23
N LYS A 319 5.78 13.93 30.91
CA LYS A 319 6.02 12.62 30.26
C LYS A 319 4.99 12.34 29.16
N GLU A 320 3.71 12.60 29.45
CA GLU A 320 2.59 12.39 28.53
C GLU A 320 2.70 13.32 27.31
N SER A 321 3.24 14.54 27.49
CA SER A 321 3.49 15.47 26.39
C SER A 321 4.60 14.98 25.45
N ILE A 322 5.62 14.27 25.96
CA ILE A 322 6.69 13.69 25.15
C ILE A 322 6.14 12.51 24.34
N GLU A 323 5.38 11.62 24.97
CA GLU A 323 4.75 10.49 24.27
C GLU A 323 3.78 10.97 23.18
N LEU A 324 3.00 12.03 23.46
CA LEU A 324 2.10 12.63 22.46
C LEU A 324 2.89 13.31 21.33
N TYR A 325 4.00 13.98 21.65
CA TYR A 325 4.89 14.59 20.66
C TYR A 325 5.48 13.55 19.70
N ASP A 326 5.98 12.44 20.22
CA ASP A 326 6.55 11.35 19.42
C ASP A 326 5.47 10.73 18.53
N ALA A 327 4.29 10.49 19.08
CA ALA A 327 3.17 9.92 18.34
C ALA A 327 2.67 10.84 17.20
N LEU A 328 2.57 12.15 17.45
CA LEU A 328 2.21 13.15 16.44
C LEU A 328 3.31 13.31 15.37
N THR A 329 4.58 13.26 15.76
CA THR A 329 5.71 13.33 14.83
C THR A 329 5.72 12.11 13.90
N LEU A 330 5.44 10.93 14.42
CA LEU A 330 5.28 9.72 13.61
C LEU A 330 4.06 9.81 12.69
N LEU A 331 2.92 10.31 13.18
CA LEU A 331 1.73 10.53 12.35
C LEU A 331 2.03 11.46 11.18
N LYS A 332 2.69 12.60 11.46
CA LYS A 332 3.14 13.54 10.44
C LYS A 332 4.09 12.90 9.44
N SER A 333 5.03 12.07 9.90
CA SER A 333 5.96 11.34 9.02
C SER A 333 5.21 10.41 8.07
N ASN A 334 4.16 9.73 8.53
CA ASN A 334 3.35 8.86 7.68
C ASN A 334 2.59 9.66 6.60
N VAL A 335 1.99 10.80 6.96
CA VAL A 335 1.33 11.70 5.99
C VAL A 335 2.33 12.25 4.98
N ARG A 336 3.52 12.70 5.43
CA ARG A 336 4.59 13.18 4.55
C ARG A 336 5.10 12.10 3.61
N THR A 337 5.20 10.86 4.06
CA THR A 337 5.58 9.75 3.19
C THR A 337 4.57 9.59 2.04
N GLN A 338 3.27 9.74 2.31
CA GLN A 338 2.26 9.70 1.24
C GLN A 338 2.35 10.94 0.33
N GLN A 339 2.64 12.11 0.89
CA GLN A 339 2.89 13.33 0.10
C GLN A 339 4.09 13.16 -0.84
N ASP A 340 5.20 12.63 -0.34
CA ASP A 340 6.43 12.38 -1.10
C ASP A 340 6.19 11.36 -2.22
N LYS A 341 5.35 10.33 -1.98
CA LYS A 341 4.92 9.41 -3.05
C LYS A 341 4.23 10.15 -4.20
N VAL A 342 3.30 11.06 -3.89
CA VAL A 342 2.61 11.85 -4.91
C VAL A 342 3.60 12.79 -5.61
N THR A 343 4.50 13.45 -4.88
CA THR A 343 5.54 14.30 -5.47
C THR A 343 6.48 13.51 -6.40
N GLN A 344 6.88 12.31 -6.01
CA GLN A 344 7.72 11.44 -6.85
C GLN A 344 6.96 10.90 -8.07
N GLY A 345 5.69 10.54 -7.91
CA GLY A 345 4.82 10.08 -9.00
C GLY A 345 4.41 11.19 -9.97
N THR A 346 4.52 12.46 -9.58
CA THR A 346 4.20 13.63 -10.41
C THR A 346 5.42 14.36 -10.97
N LYS A 347 6.63 13.99 -10.51
CA LYS A 347 7.87 14.56 -11.03
C LYS A 347 7.98 14.30 -12.54
N ALA A 348 8.20 15.37 -13.30
CA ALA A 348 8.49 15.28 -14.72
C ALA A 348 9.87 14.66 -14.97
N ASP A 349 9.97 13.80 -15.97
CA ASP A 349 11.25 13.28 -16.43
C ASP A 349 11.98 14.36 -17.26
N ARG A 350 11.22 15.12 -18.06
CA ARG A 350 11.72 16.25 -18.83
C ARG A 350 10.66 17.34 -19.00
N THR A 351 11.11 18.53 -19.37
CA THR A 351 10.25 19.67 -19.71
C THR A 351 10.46 20.03 -21.17
N VAL A 352 9.37 20.15 -21.92
CA VAL A 352 9.38 20.47 -23.35
C VAL A 352 8.80 21.85 -23.55
N GLN A 353 9.50 22.70 -24.30
CA GLN A 353 9.06 24.05 -24.62
C GLN A 353 8.19 24.05 -25.87
N SER A 354 6.93 24.47 -25.76
CA SER A 354 6.07 24.72 -26.91
C SER A 354 5.70 26.20 -27.02
N PRO A 355 6.30 26.94 -27.98
CA PRO A 355 6.00 28.36 -28.16
C PRO A 355 4.59 28.63 -28.72
N HIS A 356 3.96 27.62 -29.33
CA HIS A 356 2.59 27.71 -29.87
C HIS A 356 1.67 26.75 -29.12
N PHE A 357 0.36 27.01 -29.17
CA PHE A 357 -0.64 26.09 -28.63
C PHE A 357 -0.62 24.77 -29.42
N LYS A 358 -0.38 23.67 -28.70
CA LYS A 358 -0.52 22.30 -29.20
C LYS A 358 -1.53 21.55 -28.34
N SER A 359 -2.20 20.57 -28.91
CA SER A 359 -3.02 19.64 -28.12
C SER A 359 -2.13 18.64 -27.38
N ALA A 360 -2.61 18.14 -26.24
CA ALA A 360 -1.97 17.10 -25.46
C ALA A 360 -1.68 15.87 -26.31
N LEU A 361 -2.60 15.49 -27.21
CA LEU A 361 -2.42 14.37 -28.12
C LEU A 361 -1.24 14.57 -29.10
N THR A 362 -1.09 15.78 -29.66
CA THR A 362 0.05 16.07 -30.54
C THR A 362 1.36 16.04 -29.77
N ILE A 363 1.40 16.65 -28.57
CA ILE A 363 2.59 16.61 -27.72
C ILE A 363 2.95 15.17 -27.33
N ALA A 364 1.94 14.37 -26.99
CA ALA A 364 2.13 12.97 -26.63
C ALA A 364 2.69 12.14 -27.79
N HIS A 365 2.22 12.39 -29.01
CA HIS A 365 2.76 11.77 -30.22
C HIS A 365 4.22 12.19 -30.48
N ASP A 366 4.52 13.50 -30.42
CA ASP A 366 5.85 14.06 -30.65
C ASP A 366 6.87 13.52 -29.63
N GLU A 367 6.44 13.32 -28.38
CA GLU A 367 7.28 12.93 -27.24
C GLU A 367 7.21 11.44 -26.90
N TYR A 368 6.55 10.61 -27.72
CA TYR A 368 6.38 9.17 -27.52
C TYR A 368 5.83 8.79 -26.14
N THR A 369 4.85 9.54 -25.65
CA THR A 369 4.21 9.35 -24.34
C THR A 369 2.69 9.23 -24.47
N ASN A 370 1.99 9.10 -23.35
CA ASN A 370 0.54 9.00 -23.29
C ASN A 370 -0.10 10.39 -23.11
N GLU A 371 -1.14 10.69 -23.89
CA GLU A 371 -1.93 11.92 -23.78
C GLU A 371 -2.46 12.15 -22.35
N HIS A 372 -2.87 11.07 -21.67
CA HIS A 372 -3.43 11.17 -20.34
C HIS A 372 -2.40 11.66 -19.31
N ILE A 373 -1.14 11.22 -19.45
CA ILE A 373 -0.03 11.68 -18.61
C ILE A 373 0.19 13.18 -18.83
N ILE A 374 0.29 13.62 -20.09
CA ILE A 374 0.47 15.03 -20.43
C ILE A 374 -0.67 15.88 -19.87
N THR A 375 -1.91 15.43 -20.02
CA THR A 375 -3.09 16.15 -19.56
C THR A 375 -3.11 16.28 -18.03
N LYS A 376 -2.82 15.20 -17.30
CA LYS A 376 -2.82 15.19 -15.83
C LYS A 376 -1.63 15.97 -15.25
N MET A 377 -0.46 15.91 -15.87
CA MET A 377 0.72 16.67 -15.42
C MET A 377 0.62 18.18 -15.68
N ASN A 378 -0.19 18.57 -16.66
CA ASN A 378 -0.36 19.97 -17.06
C ASN A 378 -1.80 20.43 -16.85
N ALA A 379 -2.45 19.95 -15.79
CA ALA A 379 -3.89 20.11 -15.54
C ALA A 379 -4.37 21.57 -15.44
N LEU A 380 -3.47 22.52 -15.21
CA LEU A 380 -3.77 23.96 -15.24
C LEU A 380 -4.03 24.51 -16.65
N GLN A 381 -3.68 23.76 -17.69
CA GLN A 381 -3.88 24.13 -19.08
C GLN A 381 -4.97 23.26 -19.72
N HIS A 382 -5.72 23.83 -20.67
CA HIS A 382 -6.75 23.07 -21.38
C HIS A 382 -6.09 22.00 -22.27
N PRO A 383 -6.58 20.75 -22.31
CA PRO A 383 -5.92 19.66 -23.06
C PRO A 383 -5.73 19.95 -24.55
N LEU A 384 -6.63 20.72 -25.16
CA LEU A 384 -6.51 21.14 -26.58
C LEU A 384 -5.57 22.33 -26.82
N PHE A 385 -5.19 23.06 -25.77
CA PHE A 385 -4.46 24.33 -25.86
C PHE A 385 -3.34 24.43 -24.82
N ILE A 386 -2.33 23.56 -24.97
CA ILE A 386 -1.15 23.54 -24.10
C ILE A 386 -0.01 24.37 -24.74
N ARG A 387 0.69 25.20 -23.95
CA ARG A 387 1.83 26.02 -24.37
C ARG A 387 2.84 26.26 -23.23
N GLY A 388 4.03 26.76 -23.60
CA GLY A 388 5.11 27.09 -22.66
C GLY A 388 5.88 25.84 -22.22
N ASP A 389 6.23 25.81 -20.94
CA ASP A 389 6.93 24.72 -20.28
C ASP A 389 5.95 23.57 -20.01
N ILE A 390 6.09 22.47 -20.76
CA ILE A 390 5.22 21.31 -20.68
C ILE A 390 5.93 20.21 -19.92
N ALA A 391 5.35 19.76 -18.82
CA ALA A 391 5.85 18.62 -18.07
C ALA A 391 5.55 17.32 -18.82
N VAL A 392 6.60 16.53 -19.07
CA VAL A 392 6.52 15.25 -19.79
C VAL A 392 7.14 14.15 -18.93
N ARG A 393 6.52 12.97 -18.97
CA ARG A 393 7.00 11.77 -18.30
C ARG A 393 6.85 10.59 -19.25
N ASP A 394 7.84 9.70 -19.24
CA ASP A 394 7.81 8.49 -20.06
C ASP A 394 6.91 7.43 -19.39
N MET A 395 6.28 6.58 -20.20
CA MET A 395 5.60 5.40 -19.65
C MET A 395 6.66 4.45 -19.07
N ARG A 396 6.58 4.20 -17.76
CA ARG A 396 7.42 3.22 -17.07
C ARG A 396 6.73 1.87 -16.97
#